data_AF-A0A3Q2YGF3-F1
#
_entry.id   AF-A0A3Q2YGF3-F1
#
_cell.length_a   1.000
_cell.length_b   1.000
_cell.length_c   1.000
_cell.angle_alpha   90.00
_cell.angle_beta   90.00
_cell.angle_gamma   90.00
#
_symmetry.space_group_name_H-M   'P 1'
#
loop_
_entity.id
_entity.type
_entity.pdbx_description
1 polymer ?
#
loop_
_entity_poly.entity_id
_entity_poly.type
_entity_poly.pdbx_seq_one_letter_code
_entity_poly.pdbx_strand_id
1 'polypeptide(L)'
;FDSGRAVQQLRACGVLETIRISAAGYPSWTYNDFFSRYRVLMRKSDMSCPDKKLVCQKLLETLIKDMFQLGKSKIFFRAGQVAYLEKLRADKFRAACITVQKTVRGWLQKVRYQKIRKSVILLQRYGRGYLARRYAEYLRLTRAAVVCQKNYRMARERRAFLNVRWATVTIQAFARGMFTRRIYQEFLLHHKALIIQKCVRGWLQRLKYQRMWRAAVVLQCAYRRSRALRHFKTLKTEARSTKG
;
A
#
# COMPACT_ATOMS: atom_id res chain seq x y z
N PHE A 1 -67.01 20.66 -59.06
CA PHE A 1 -66.20 21.13 -60.21
C PHE A 1 -65.78 19.93 -61.01
N ASP A 2 -66.33 19.76 -62.21
CA ASP A 2 -65.88 18.72 -63.15
C ASP A 2 -64.62 19.23 -63.86
N SER A 3 -63.46 18.69 -63.49
CA SER A 3 -62.15 19.11 -64.01
C SER A 3 -62.01 18.88 -65.51
N GLY A 4 -62.70 17.88 -66.08
CA GLY A 4 -62.68 17.62 -67.52
C GLY A 4 -63.41 18.72 -68.29
N ARG A 5 -64.61 19.07 -67.83
CA ARG A 5 -65.44 20.12 -68.44
C ARG A 5 -64.82 21.51 -68.30
N ALA A 6 -64.18 21.79 -67.16
CA ALA A 6 -63.46 23.05 -66.94
C ALA A 6 -62.26 23.23 -67.88
N VAL A 7 -61.45 22.17 -68.09
CA VAL A 7 -60.32 22.22 -69.04
C VAL A 7 -60.80 22.42 -70.48
N GLN A 8 -61.92 21.79 -70.85
CA GLN A 8 -62.51 21.93 -72.17
C GLN A 8 -63.04 23.36 -72.42
N GLN A 9 -63.68 23.96 -71.42
CA GLN A 9 -64.07 25.38 -71.44
C GLN A 9 -62.85 26.32 -71.55
N LEU A 10 -61.78 26.06 -70.81
CA LEU A 10 -60.54 26.85 -70.87
C LEU A 10 -59.80 26.72 -72.21
N ARG A 11 -59.92 25.56 -72.91
CA ARG A 11 -59.43 25.41 -74.29
C ARG A 11 -60.30 26.15 -75.29
N ALA A 12 -61.63 25.97 -75.22
CA ALA A 12 -62.57 26.59 -76.14
C ALA A 12 -62.58 28.12 -76.03
N CYS A 13 -62.38 28.68 -74.84
CA CYS A 13 -62.26 30.12 -74.61
C CYS A 13 -60.85 30.67 -74.91
N GLY A 14 -59.93 29.85 -75.43
CA GLY A 14 -58.55 30.26 -75.74
C GLY A 14 -57.70 30.64 -74.52
N VAL A 15 -58.17 30.39 -73.29
CA VAL A 15 -57.45 30.75 -72.06
C VAL A 15 -56.15 29.96 -71.94
N LEU A 16 -56.16 28.66 -72.27
CA LEU A 16 -54.92 27.88 -72.27
C LEU A 16 -53.94 28.33 -73.36
N GLU A 17 -54.45 28.77 -74.52
CA GLU A 17 -53.61 29.30 -75.60
C GLU A 17 -53.03 30.67 -75.22
N THR A 18 -53.80 31.50 -74.52
CA THR A 18 -53.36 32.78 -73.95
C THR A 18 -52.31 32.56 -72.86
N ILE A 19 -52.49 31.57 -71.98
CA ILE A 19 -51.49 31.15 -71.00
C ILE A 19 -50.25 30.60 -71.71
N ARG A 20 -50.40 29.82 -72.79
CA ARG A 20 -49.28 29.28 -73.57
C ARG A 20 -48.47 30.39 -74.23
N ILE A 21 -49.12 31.39 -74.83
CA ILE A 21 -48.47 32.58 -75.42
C ILE A 21 -47.85 33.45 -74.32
N SER A 22 -48.54 33.63 -73.18
CA SER A 22 -48.02 34.40 -72.03
C SER A 22 -46.86 33.68 -71.32
N ALA A 23 -46.85 32.35 -71.29
CA ALA A 23 -45.78 31.51 -70.76
C ALA A 23 -44.61 31.35 -71.76
N ALA A 24 -44.87 31.53 -73.06
CA ALA A 24 -43.85 31.80 -74.07
C ALA A 24 -43.31 33.23 -73.95
N GLY A 25 -44.02 34.12 -73.25
CA GLY A 25 -43.54 35.40 -72.77
C GLY A 25 -42.45 35.26 -71.71
N TYR A 26 -41.67 36.31 -71.53
CA TYR A 26 -40.52 36.32 -70.63
C TYR A 26 -40.96 36.69 -69.21
N PRO A 27 -40.83 35.80 -68.19
CA PRO A 27 -41.01 36.19 -66.79
C PRO A 27 -40.24 37.48 -66.47
N SER A 28 -40.96 38.48 -65.96
CA SER A 28 -40.41 39.82 -65.74
C SER A 28 -40.33 40.17 -64.26
N TRP A 29 -39.19 40.74 -63.85
CA TRP A 29 -38.93 41.14 -62.46
C TRP A 29 -38.48 42.59 -62.40
N THR A 30 -38.85 43.32 -61.35
CA THR A 30 -38.26 44.65 -61.13
C THR A 30 -36.82 44.53 -60.64
N TYR A 31 -35.99 45.52 -60.90
CA TYR A 31 -34.61 45.55 -60.39
C TYR A 31 -34.54 45.47 -58.85
N ASN A 32 -35.50 46.10 -58.15
CA ASN A 32 -35.57 46.08 -56.69
C ASN A 32 -35.92 44.68 -56.15
N ASP A 33 -36.90 44.01 -56.75
CA ASP A 33 -37.33 42.67 -56.30
C ASP A 33 -36.24 41.64 -56.57
N PHE A 34 -35.61 41.70 -57.75
CA PHE A 34 -34.50 40.84 -58.10
C PHE A 34 -33.30 41.06 -57.16
N PHE A 35 -32.93 42.32 -56.91
CA PHE A 35 -31.85 42.65 -55.99
C PHE A 35 -32.11 42.11 -54.59
N SER A 36 -33.31 42.35 -54.05
CA SER A 36 -33.68 41.92 -52.70
C SER A 36 -33.69 40.40 -52.57
N ARG A 37 -34.18 39.69 -53.59
CA ARG A 37 -34.28 38.22 -53.60
C ARG A 37 -32.93 37.55 -53.86
N TYR A 38 -32.08 38.06 -54.73
CA TYR A 38 -30.81 37.39 -55.08
C TYR A 38 -29.59 38.01 -54.42
N ARG A 39 -29.76 38.93 -53.46
CA ARG A 39 -28.67 39.53 -52.66
C ARG A 39 -27.67 38.51 -52.11
N VAL A 40 -28.12 37.33 -51.71
CA VAL A 40 -27.24 36.26 -51.16
C VAL A 40 -26.26 35.67 -52.19
N LEU A 41 -26.55 35.81 -53.48
CA LEU A 41 -25.69 35.38 -54.58
C LEU A 41 -24.68 36.47 -54.98
N MET A 42 -24.87 37.72 -54.53
CA MET A 42 -24.01 38.85 -54.85
C MET A 42 -22.73 38.88 -54.02
N ARG A 43 -21.68 39.51 -54.55
CA ARG A 43 -20.45 39.78 -53.79
C ARG A 43 -20.71 40.93 -52.81
N LYS A 44 -19.93 40.98 -51.72
CA LYS A 44 -20.05 42.04 -50.71
C LYS A 44 -19.82 43.44 -51.28
N SER A 45 -18.94 43.59 -52.28
CA SER A 45 -18.68 44.85 -53.00
C SER A 45 -19.93 45.42 -53.66
N ASP A 46 -20.77 44.54 -54.22
CA ASP A 46 -21.89 44.93 -55.08
C ASP A 46 -23.12 45.31 -54.24
N MET A 47 -23.14 44.94 -52.96
CA MET A 47 -24.24 45.23 -52.03
C MET A 47 -24.35 46.71 -51.64
N SER A 48 -23.27 47.49 -51.84
CA SER A 48 -23.18 48.90 -51.46
C SER A 48 -23.33 49.87 -52.63
N CYS A 49 -23.46 49.35 -53.85
CA CYS A 49 -23.60 50.17 -55.05
C CYS A 49 -25.02 50.79 -55.11
N PRO A 50 -25.14 52.12 -55.29
CA PRO A 50 -26.44 52.79 -55.39
C PRO A 50 -27.18 52.43 -56.69
N ASP A 51 -26.45 52.12 -57.77
CA ASP A 51 -27.04 51.67 -59.03
C ASP A 51 -27.37 50.17 -58.99
N LYS A 52 -28.60 49.88 -58.57
CA LYS A 52 -29.14 48.52 -58.52
C LYS A 52 -29.21 47.87 -59.89
N LYS A 53 -29.46 48.64 -60.97
CA LYS A 53 -29.56 48.10 -62.32
C LYS A 53 -28.22 47.53 -62.77
N LEU A 54 -27.14 48.29 -62.57
CA LEU A 54 -25.78 47.86 -62.88
C LEU A 54 -25.38 46.61 -62.08
N VAL A 55 -25.75 46.53 -60.80
CA VAL A 55 -25.47 45.35 -59.97
C VAL A 55 -26.23 44.11 -60.46
N CYS A 56 -27.51 44.24 -60.77
CA CYS A 56 -28.31 43.14 -61.31
C CYS A 56 -27.76 42.66 -62.66
N GLN A 57 -27.33 43.59 -63.53
CA GLN A 57 -26.70 43.28 -64.80
C GLN A 57 -25.40 42.47 -64.59
N LYS A 58 -24.46 42.98 -63.78
CA LYS A 58 -23.19 42.28 -63.49
C LYS A 58 -23.41 40.88 -62.91
N LEU A 59 -24.38 40.74 -62.00
CA LEU A 59 -24.72 39.44 -61.42
C LEU A 59 -25.24 38.47 -62.50
N LEU A 60 -26.17 38.94 -63.33
CA LEU A 60 -26.75 38.11 -64.39
C LEU A 60 -25.73 37.73 -65.45
N GLU A 61 -24.89 38.64 -65.89
CA GLU A 61 -23.79 38.34 -66.82
C GLU A 61 -22.81 37.29 -66.25
N THR A 62 -22.64 37.26 -64.93
CA THR A 62 -21.79 36.27 -64.26
C THR A 62 -22.47 34.89 -64.13
N LEU A 63 -23.80 34.85 -63.95
CA LEU A 63 -24.53 33.62 -63.64
C LEU A 63 -25.22 32.98 -64.86
N ILE A 64 -25.70 33.79 -65.80
CA ILE A 64 -26.55 33.41 -66.94
C ILE A 64 -26.18 34.28 -68.15
N LYS A 65 -25.41 33.75 -69.08
CA LYS A 65 -25.03 34.47 -70.32
C LYS A 65 -26.14 34.36 -71.38
N ASP A 66 -26.51 35.50 -71.99
CA ASP A 66 -27.39 35.63 -73.17
C ASP A 66 -28.84 35.09 -73.08
N MET A 67 -29.35 34.77 -71.89
CA MET A 67 -30.71 34.24 -71.68
C MET A 67 -31.65 35.22 -70.94
N PHE A 68 -31.28 36.50 -70.88
CA PHE A 68 -32.07 37.57 -70.27
C PHE A 68 -32.02 38.86 -71.11
N GLN A 69 -33.00 39.74 -70.93
CA GLN A 69 -33.03 41.08 -71.51
C GLN A 69 -33.32 42.13 -70.44
N LEU A 70 -32.65 43.29 -70.52
CA LEU A 70 -32.79 44.39 -69.57
C LEU A 70 -33.68 45.50 -70.16
N GLY A 71 -34.86 45.68 -69.58
CA GLY A 71 -35.74 46.81 -69.88
C GLY A 71 -35.40 48.07 -69.05
N LYS A 72 -36.18 49.14 -69.23
CA LYS A 72 -36.02 50.39 -68.46
C LYS A 72 -36.21 50.16 -66.95
N SER A 73 -37.24 49.41 -66.57
CA SER A 73 -37.64 49.16 -65.16
C SER A 73 -37.64 47.69 -64.73
N LYS A 74 -37.55 46.75 -65.69
CA LYS A 74 -37.68 45.31 -65.45
C LYS A 74 -36.63 44.49 -66.19
N ILE A 75 -36.37 43.31 -65.66
CA ILE A 75 -35.51 42.25 -66.22
C ILE A 75 -36.43 41.17 -66.77
N PHE A 76 -36.20 40.73 -68.01
CA PHE A 76 -36.97 39.70 -68.69
C PHE A 76 -36.13 38.43 -68.83
N PHE A 77 -36.66 37.30 -68.36
CA PHE A 77 -35.96 36.02 -68.34
C PHE A 77 -36.55 35.03 -69.35
N ARG A 78 -35.72 34.22 -70.00
CA ARG A 78 -36.21 33.03 -70.72
C ARG A 78 -36.77 31.99 -69.73
N ALA A 79 -37.62 31.11 -70.24
CA ALA A 79 -38.19 30.00 -69.47
C ALA A 79 -37.07 29.19 -68.75
N GLY A 80 -37.33 28.82 -67.49
CA GLY A 80 -36.41 28.03 -66.66
C GLY A 80 -35.28 28.81 -65.96
N GLN A 81 -34.96 30.02 -66.40
CA GLN A 81 -33.84 30.79 -65.82
C GLN A 81 -34.09 31.22 -64.36
N VAL A 82 -35.33 31.62 -64.03
CA VAL A 82 -35.70 31.95 -62.65
C VAL A 82 -35.59 30.72 -61.75
N ALA A 83 -35.99 29.54 -62.22
CA ALA A 83 -35.85 28.29 -61.46
C ALA A 83 -34.37 27.92 -61.22
N TYR A 84 -33.50 28.17 -62.21
CA TYR A 84 -32.05 28.00 -62.05
C TYR A 84 -31.46 28.95 -60.98
N LEU A 85 -31.88 30.22 -60.96
CA LEU A 85 -31.46 31.18 -59.94
C LEU A 85 -31.95 30.78 -58.53
N GLU A 86 -33.17 30.26 -58.41
CA GLU A 86 -33.68 29.73 -57.15
C GLU A 86 -32.87 28.51 -56.68
N LYS A 87 -32.47 27.63 -57.61
CA LYS A 87 -31.58 26.50 -57.30
C LYS A 87 -30.23 26.98 -56.75
N LEU A 88 -29.58 27.95 -57.43
CA LEU A 88 -28.31 28.52 -56.96
C LEU A 88 -28.45 29.17 -55.58
N ARG A 89 -29.54 29.90 -55.33
CA ARG A 89 -29.85 30.48 -54.02
C ARG A 89 -29.99 29.40 -52.96
N ALA A 90 -30.73 28.33 -53.24
CA ALA A 90 -30.90 27.20 -52.31
C ALA A 90 -29.56 26.50 -52.00
N ASP A 91 -28.72 26.28 -53.02
CA ASP A 91 -27.41 25.65 -52.85
C ASP A 91 -26.45 26.54 -52.04
N LYS A 92 -26.52 27.87 -52.19
CA LYS A 92 -25.76 28.81 -51.37
C LYS A 92 -26.14 28.72 -49.89
N PHE A 93 -27.44 28.67 -49.59
CA PHE A 93 -27.93 28.49 -48.21
C PHE A 93 -27.55 27.11 -47.66
N ARG A 94 -27.66 26.05 -48.46
CA ARG A 94 -27.25 24.70 -48.08
C ARG A 94 -25.76 24.66 -47.71
N ALA A 95 -24.90 25.24 -48.53
CA ALA A 95 -23.46 25.30 -48.25
C ALA A 95 -23.12 26.09 -46.97
N ALA A 96 -23.81 27.21 -46.73
CA ALA A 96 -23.67 27.98 -45.49
C ALA A 96 -24.11 27.16 -44.27
N CYS A 97 -25.27 26.50 -44.35
CA CYS A 97 -25.78 25.62 -43.30
C CYS A 97 -24.80 24.49 -42.98
N ILE A 98 -24.27 23.80 -43.99
CA ILE A 98 -23.26 22.75 -43.81
C ILE A 98 -22.00 23.30 -43.12
N THR A 99 -21.58 24.53 -43.46
CA THR A 99 -20.42 25.18 -42.84
C THR A 99 -20.64 25.49 -41.36
N VAL A 100 -21.84 25.92 -40.98
CA VAL A 100 -22.20 26.11 -39.57
C VAL A 100 -22.27 24.75 -38.86
N GLN A 101 -22.99 23.79 -39.44
CA GLN A 101 -23.18 22.46 -38.88
C GLN A 101 -21.86 21.71 -38.66
N LYS A 102 -20.93 21.73 -39.63
CA LYS A 102 -19.63 21.07 -39.47
C LYS A 102 -18.82 21.65 -38.30
N THR A 103 -18.89 22.97 -38.13
CA THR A 103 -18.16 23.69 -37.07
C THR A 103 -18.75 23.36 -35.71
N VAL A 104 -20.09 23.39 -35.57
CA VAL A 104 -20.79 23.04 -34.34
C VAL A 104 -20.57 21.57 -33.97
N ARG A 105 -20.68 20.65 -34.95
CA ARG A 105 -20.42 19.22 -34.73
C ARG A 105 -18.98 18.98 -34.25
N GLY A 106 -17.99 19.64 -34.87
CA GLY A 106 -16.59 19.55 -34.46
C GLY A 106 -16.37 20.08 -33.04
N TRP A 107 -16.95 21.23 -32.71
CA TRP A 107 -16.90 21.80 -31.36
C TRP A 107 -17.51 20.87 -30.31
N LEU A 108 -18.70 20.31 -30.59
CA LEU A 108 -19.40 19.41 -29.68
C LEU A 108 -18.56 18.14 -29.39
N GLN A 109 -17.95 17.56 -30.43
CA GLN A 109 -17.06 16.40 -30.25
C GLN A 109 -15.81 16.75 -29.46
N LYS A 110 -15.21 17.94 -29.69
CA LYS A 110 -14.06 18.40 -28.90
C LYS A 110 -14.40 18.52 -27.42
N VAL A 111 -15.56 19.11 -27.09
CA VAL A 111 -16.03 19.22 -25.69
C VAL A 111 -16.27 17.83 -25.07
N ARG A 112 -16.95 16.93 -25.80
CA ARG A 112 -17.20 15.56 -25.35
C ARG A 112 -15.90 14.80 -25.09
N TYR A 113 -14.95 14.85 -26.03
CA TYR A 113 -13.64 14.20 -25.88
C TYR A 113 -12.87 14.72 -24.67
N GLN A 114 -12.84 16.04 -24.47
CA GLN A 114 -12.15 16.64 -23.31
C GLN A 114 -12.77 16.18 -21.99
N LYS A 115 -14.11 16.08 -21.90
CA LYS A 115 -14.80 15.57 -20.71
C LYS A 115 -14.43 14.11 -20.44
N ILE A 116 -14.49 13.25 -21.46
CA ILE A 116 -14.12 11.83 -21.33
C ILE A 116 -12.65 11.69 -20.92
N ARG A 117 -11.74 12.39 -21.58
CA ARG A 117 -10.30 12.34 -21.29
C ARG A 117 -10.00 12.76 -19.84
N LYS A 118 -10.62 13.82 -19.34
CA LYS A 118 -10.48 14.24 -17.93
C LYS A 118 -10.93 13.14 -16.97
N SER A 119 -12.09 12.53 -17.22
CA SER A 119 -12.60 11.42 -16.38
C SER A 119 -11.69 10.19 -16.42
N VAL A 120 -11.18 9.81 -17.60
CA VAL A 120 -10.26 8.68 -17.76
C VAL A 120 -8.95 8.93 -17.00
N ILE A 121 -8.34 10.11 -17.14
CA ILE A 121 -7.11 10.45 -16.42
C ILE A 121 -7.35 10.43 -14.90
N LEU A 122 -8.50 10.91 -14.43
CA LEU A 122 -8.88 10.87 -13.03
C LEU A 122 -8.97 9.43 -12.52
N LEU A 123 -9.67 8.56 -13.26
CA LEU A 123 -9.79 7.14 -12.91
C LEU A 123 -8.42 6.45 -12.89
N GLN A 124 -7.59 6.70 -13.88
CA GLN A 124 -6.23 6.16 -13.94
C GLN A 124 -5.36 6.63 -12.76
N ARG A 125 -5.48 7.90 -12.34
CA ARG A 125 -4.79 8.44 -11.16
C ARG A 125 -5.19 7.66 -9.90
N TYR A 126 -6.49 7.46 -9.68
CA TYR A 126 -6.98 6.69 -8.53
C TYR A 126 -6.56 5.22 -8.59
N GLY A 127 -6.63 4.60 -9.78
CA GLY A 127 -6.20 3.22 -9.99
C GLY A 127 -4.72 2.99 -9.66
N ARG A 128 -3.84 3.87 -10.16
CA ARG A 128 -2.40 3.82 -9.82
C ARG A 128 -2.16 3.98 -8.32
N GLY A 129 -2.87 4.92 -7.67
CA GLY A 129 -2.77 5.12 -6.22
C GLY A 129 -3.26 3.92 -5.41
N TYR A 130 -4.34 3.27 -5.83
CA TYR A 130 -4.86 2.07 -5.19
C TYR A 130 -3.86 0.91 -5.28
N LEU A 131 -3.32 0.64 -6.47
CA LEU A 131 -2.32 -0.42 -6.67
C LEU A 131 -1.08 -0.21 -5.79
N ALA A 132 -0.57 1.02 -5.71
CA ALA A 132 0.58 1.35 -4.88
C ALA A 132 0.30 1.11 -3.38
N ARG A 133 -0.86 1.54 -2.87
CA ARG A 133 -1.26 1.30 -1.47
C ARG A 133 -1.39 -0.18 -1.18
N ARG A 134 -2.04 -0.94 -2.06
CA ARG A 134 -2.25 -2.37 -1.88
C ARG A 134 -0.92 -3.15 -1.87
N TYR A 135 0.03 -2.76 -2.73
CA TYR A 135 1.37 -3.34 -2.74
C TYR A 135 2.15 -3.01 -1.46
N ALA A 136 2.09 -1.76 -1.00
CA ALA A 136 2.73 -1.36 0.25
C ALA A 136 2.16 -2.12 1.47
N GLU A 137 0.84 -2.31 1.52
CA GLU A 137 0.18 -3.11 2.57
C GLU A 137 0.65 -4.57 2.55
N TYR A 138 0.72 -5.19 1.37
CA TYR A 138 1.29 -6.53 1.21
C TYR A 138 2.72 -6.63 1.75
N LEU A 139 3.58 -5.66 1.42
CA LEU A 139 4.96 -5.60 1.94
C LEU A 139 5.01 -5.42 3.47
N ARG A 140 4.11 -4.62 4.04
CA ARG A 140 4.03 -4.43 5.50
C ARG A 140 3.60 -5.71 6.22
N LEU A 141 2.58 -6.39 5.70
CA LEU A 141 2.07 -7.63 6.28
C LEU A 141 3.10 -8.77 6.19
N THR A 142 3.74 -8.93 5.04
CA THR A 142 4.81 -9.93 4.86
C THR A 142 6.00 -9.65 5.79
N ARG A 143 6.44 -8.40 5.92
CA ARG A 143 7.49 -8.03 6.87
C ARG A 143 7.08 -8.30 8.31
N ALA A 144 5.86 -7.95 8.70
CA ALA A 144 5.34 -8.21 10.04
C ALA A 144 5.32 -9.71 10.35
N ALA A 145 4.86 -10.54 9.40
CA ALA A 145 4.86 -11.99 9.53
C ALA A 145 6.29 -12.55 9.73
N VAL A 146 7.26 -12.11 8.93
CA VAL A 146 8.67 -12.52 9.06
C VAL A 146 9.25 -12.14 10.42
N VAL A 147 8.98 -10.93 10.92
CA VAL A 147 9.43 -10.48 12.25
C VAL A 147 8.83 -11.34 13.35
N CYS A 148 7.52 -11.60 13.30
CA CYS A 148 6.85 -12.46 14.28
C CYS A 148 7.42 -13.88 14.27
N GLN A 149 7.56 -14.47 13.09
CA GLN A 149 8.11 -15.82 12.91
C GLN A 149 9.56 -15.90 13.42
N LYS A 150 10.42 -14.93 13.08
CA LYS A 150 11.81 -14.88 13.54
C LYS A 150 11.89 -14.79 15.07
N ASN A 151 11.09 -13.91 15.67
CA ASN A 151 11.10 -13.70 17.11
C ASN A 151 10.58 -14.94 17.86
N TYR A 152 9.54 -15.58 17.34
CA TYR A 152 9.04 -16.84 17.88
C TYR A 152 10.11 -17.94 17.84
N ARG A 153 10.74 -18.17 16.68
CA ARG A 153 11.81 -19.16 16.54
C ARG A 153 12.96 -18.88 17.52
N MET A 154 13.43 -17.64 17.61
CA MET A 154 14.47 -17.24 18.55
C MET A 154 14.07 -17.53 20.00
N ALA A 155 12.87 -17.12 20.41
CA ALA A 155 12.39 -17.31 21.77
C ALA A 155 12.28 -18.80 22.15
N ARG A 156 11.82 -19.64 21.20
CA ARG A 156 11.73 -21.09 21.38
C ARG A 156 13.10 -21.72 21.63
N GLU A 157 14.07 -21.44 20.76
CA GLU A 157 15.43 -21.99 20.90
C GLU A 157 16.12 -21.47 22.16
N ARG A 158 15.96 -20.18 22.50
CA ARG A 158 16.51 -19.60 23.73
C ARG A 158 15.93 -20.27 24.98
N ARG A 159 14.63 -20.55 25.01
CA ARG A 159 13.98 -21.22 26.15
C ARG A 159 14.50 -22.65 26.32
N ALA A 160 14.65 -23.39 25.21
CA ALA A 160 15.22 -24.73 25.24
C ALA A 160 16.66 -24.73 25.77
N PHE A 161 17.53 -23.85 25.26
CA PHE A 161 18.91 -23.71 25.72
C PHE A 161 18.98 -23.36 27.21
N LEU A 162 18.16 -22.41 27.66
CA LEU A 162 18.14 -22.02 29.06
C LEU A 162 17.72 -23.20 29.94
N ASN A 163 16.66 -23.93 29.61
CA ASN A 163 16.22 -25.09 30.40
C ASN A 163 17.34 -26.11 30.60
N VAL A 164 18.08 -26.45 29.54
CA VAL A 164 19.24 -27.34 29.64
C VAL A 164 20.31 -26.72 30.54
N ARG A 165 20.66 -25.45 30.33
CA ARG A 165 21.67 -24.76 31.15
C ARG A 165 21.31 -24.75 32.64
N TRP A 166 20.05 -24.44 32.99
CA TRP A 166 19.57 -24.45 34.37
C TRP A 166 19.69 -25.84 34.99
N ALA A 167 19.28 -26.88 34.26
CA ALA A 167 19.44 -28.26 34.72
C ALA A 167 20.92 -28.62 34.93
N THR A 168 21.79 -28.32 33.96
CA THR A 168 23.23 -28.59 34.04
C THR A 168 23.88 -27.89 35.23
N VAL A 169 23.63 -26.58 35.42
CA VAL A 169 24.20 -25.82 36.54
C VAL A 169 23.72 -26.38 37.88
N THR A 170 22.44 -26.75 37.97
CA THR A 170 21.88 -27.36 39.18
C THR A 170 22.56 -28.68 39.49
N ILE A 171 22.66 -29.59 38.51
CA ILE A 171 23.34 -30.89 38.66
C ILE A 171 24.79 -30.69 39.09
N GLN A 172 25.52 -29.78 38.44
CA GLN A 172 26.92 -29.49 38.78
C GLN A 172 27.06 -28.95 40.21
N ALA A 173 26.17 -28.06 40.64
CA ALA A 173 26.18 -27.52 42.00
C ALA A 173 25.93 -28.61 43.04
N PHE A 174 24.94 -29.48 42.81
CA PHE A 174 24.67 -30.63 43.68
C PHE A 174 25.84 -31.61 43.73
N ALA A 175 26.42 -31.96 42.58
CA ALA A 175 27.56 -32.85 42.50
C ALA A 175 28.76 -32.30 43.29
N ARG A 176 29.14 -31.04 43.05
CA ARG A 176 30.22 -30.37 43.81
C ARG A 176 29.94 -30.39 45.32
N GLY A 177 28.72 -30.04 45.72
CA GLY A 177 28.32 -30.09 47.12
C GLY A 177 28.36 -31.49 47.74
N MET A 178 27.98 -32.53 46.99
CA MET A 178 28.09 -33.92 47.45
C MET A 178 29.55 -34.34 47.64
N PHE A 179 30.44 -34.02 46.68
CA PHE A 179 31.87 -34.34 46.79
C PHE A 179 32.49 -33.70 48.03
N THR A 180 32.26 -32.41 48.28
CA THR A 180 32.78 -31.72 49.47
C THR A 180 32.25 -32.34 50.76
N ARG A 181 30.95 -32.65 50.85
CA ARG A 181 30.36 -33.29 52.04
C ARG A 181 30.94 -34.68 52.30
N ARG A 182 31.18 -35.48 51.25
CA ARG A 182 31.77 -36.82 51.36
C ARG A 182 33.19 -36.75 51.93
N ILE A 183 34.03 -35.87 51.40
CA ILE A 183 35.39 -35.63 51.90
C ILE A 183 35.36 -35.18 53.37
N TYR A 184 34.46 -34.24 53.71
CA TYR A 184 34.31 -33.78 55.08
C TYR A 184 33.86 -34.88 56.05
N GLN A 185 32.93 -35.75 55.64
CA GLN A 185 32.50 -36.89 56.46
C GLN A 185 33.64 -37.86 56.73
N GLU A 186 34.45 -38.19 55.71
CA GLU A 186 35.64 -39.03 55.87
C GLU A 186 36.63 -38.41 56.86
N PHE A 187 36.93 -37.11 56.71
CA PHE A 187 37.77 -36.37 57.65
C PHE A 187 37.21 -36.41 59.09
N LEU A 188 35.89 -36.22 59.24
CA LEU A 188 35.23 -36.25 60.53
C LEU A 188 35.31 -37.63 61.19
N LEU A 189 35.14 -38.71 60.43
CA LEU A 189 35.28 -40.08 60.92
C LEU A 189 36.71 -40.36 61.41
N HIS A 190 37.71 -39.96 60.63
CA HIS A 190 39.12 -40.05 61.05
C HIS A 190 39.39 -39.24 62.32
N HIS A 191 38.90 -37.99 62.40
CA HIS A 191 39.07 -37.15 63.57
C HIS A 191 38.43 -37.75 64.82
N LYS A 192 37.21 -38.30 64.71
CA LYS A 192 36.55 -39.03 65.81
C LYS A 192 37.37 -40.24 66.25
N ALA A 193 37.89 -41.02 65.31
CA ALA A 193 38.77 -42.14 65.64
C ALA A 193 40.05 -41.68 66.37
N LEU A 194 40.66 -40.56 65.96
CA LEU A 194 41.83 -39.97 66.63
C LEU A 194 41.51 -39.58 68.08
N ILE A 195 40.35 -38.98 68.35
CA ILE A 195 39.92 -38.64 69.72
C ILE A 195 39.79 -39.91 70.57
N ILE A 196 39.11 -40.94 70.07
CA ILE A 196 38.94 -42.20 70.80
C ILE A 196 40.31 -42.85 71.08
N GLN A 197 41.16 -42.96 70.07
CA GLN A 197 42.51 -43.50 70.22
C GLN A 197 43.35 -42.69 71.23
N LYS A 198 43.28 -41.36 71.20
CA LYS A 198 43.93 -40.48 72.18
C LYS A 198 43.45 -40.79 73.61
N CYS A 199 42.14 -40.89 73.81
CA CYS A 199 41.54 -41.21 75.12
C CYS A 199 41.99 -42.59 75.63
N VAL A 200 41.96 -43.61 74.78
CA VAL A 200 42.40 -44.98 75.12
C VAL A 200 43.89 -45.02 75.45
N ARG A 201 44.75 -44.39 74.64
CA ARG A 201 46.20 -44.28 74.94
C ARG A 201 46.45 -43.61 76.29
N GLY A 202 45.74 -42.52 76.59
CA GLY A 202 45.82 -41.85 77.89
C GLY A 202 45.36 -42.74 79.06
N TRP A 203 44.29 -43.51 78.88
CA TRP A 203 43.80 -44.45 79.89
C TRP A 203 44.79 -45.59 80.15
N LEU A 204 45.35 -46.20 79.09
CA LEU A 204 46.38 -47.24 79.21
C LEU A 204 47.61 -46.74 79.98
N GLN A 205 48.07 -45.51 79.71
CA GLN A 205 49.21 -44.93 80.42
C GLN A 205 48.90 -44.68 81.90
N ARG A 206 47.69 -44.21 82.23
CA ARG A 206 47.24 -44.08 83.63
C ARG A 206 47.17 -45.43 84.35
N LEU A 207 46.67 -46.48 83.69
CA LEU A 207 46.67 -47.84 84.25
C LEU A 207 48.09 -48.33 84.55
N LYS A 208 49.03 -48.14 83.61
CA LYS A 208 50.44 -48.50 83.81
C LYS A 208 51.05 -47.76 85.00
N TYR A 209 50.84 -46.44 85.07
CA TYR A 209 51.30 -45.62 86.19
C TYR A 209 50.70 -46.08 87.52
N GLN A 210 49.38 -46.30 87.58
CA GLN A 210 48.72 -46.76 88.80
C GLN A 210 49.24 -48.13 89.26
N ARG A 211 49.49 -49.08 88.33
CA ARG A 211 50.11 -50.37 88.67
C ARG A 211 51.50 -50.19 89.27
N MET A 212 52.35 -49.37 88.62
CA MET A 212 53.70 -49.09 89.09
C MET A 212 53.71 -48.35 90.44
N TRP A 213 52.83 -47.36 90.61
CA TRP A 213 52.68 -46.63 91.87
C TRP A 213 52.22 -47.54 93.01
N ARG A 214 51.20 -48.38 92.79
CA ARG A 214 50.74 -49.38 93.77
C ARG A 214 51.87 -50.34 94.17
N ALA A 215 52.62 -50.86 93.19
CA ALA A 215 53.76 -51.73 93.44
C ALA A 215 54.87 -51.03 94.25
N ALA A 216 55.20 -49.78 93.90
CA ALA A 216 56.18 -48.97 94.62
C ALA A 216 55.74 -48.70 96.07
N VAL A 217 54.47 -48.38 96.32
CA VAL A 217 53.92 -48.19 97.67
C VAL A 217 54.04 -49.49 98.48
N VAL A 218 53.68 -50.64 97.93
CA VAL A 218 53.84 -51.95 98.61
C VAL A 218 55.31 -52.20 98.95
N LEU A 219 56.22 -51.98 98.00
CA LEU A 219 57.66 -52.15 98.21
C LEU A 219 58.21 -51.18 99.28
N GLN A 220 57.79 -49.91 99.25
CA GLN A 220 58.16 -48.90 100.23
C GLN A 220 57.65 -49.25 101.63
N CYS A 221 56.39 -49.69 101.74
CA CYS A 221 55.81 -50.15 103.01
C CYS A 221 56.55 -51.38 103.55
N ALA A 222 56.87 -52.36 102.71
CA ALA A 222 57.67 -53.52 103.09
C ALA A 222 59.08 -53.12 103.55
N TYR A 223 59.75 -52.22 102.83
CA TYR A 223 61.06 -51.70 103.22
C TYR A 223 61.02 -50.93 104.55
N ARG A 224 60.03 -50.04 104.74
CA ARG A 224 59.82 -49.29 106.00
C ARG A 224 59.60 -50.26 107.16
N ARG A 225 58.77 -51.29 106.98
CA ARG A 225 58.56 -52.37 107.97
C ARG A 225 59.86 -53.09 108.29
N SER A 226 60.62 -53.52 107.28
CA SER A 226 61.91 -54.21 107.47
C SER A 226 62.96 -53.33 108.16
N ARG A 227 63.00 -52.03 107.87
CA ARG A 227 63.87 -51.07 108.55
C ARG A 227 63.46 -50.89 110.02
N ALA A 228 62.17 -50.72 110.32
CA ALA A 228 61.67 -50.63 111.69
C ALA A 228 61.95 -51.91 112.49
N LEU A 229 61.79 -53.10 111.88
CA LEU A 229 62.16 -54.38 112.48
C LEU A 229 63.66 -54.47 112.79
N ARG A 230 64.54 -54.00 111.88
CA ARG A 230 65.98 -53.91 112.14
C ARG A 230 66.30 -52.96 113.30
N HIS A 231 65.62 -51.81 113.35
CA HIS A 231 65.80 -50.84 114.43
C HIS A 231 65.31 -51.35 115.79
N PHE A 232 64.18 -52.07 115.81
CA PHE A 232 63.67 -52.72 117.02
C PHE A 232 64.62 -53.82 117.49
N LYS A 233 65.20 -54.62 116.58
CA LYS A 233 66.19 -55.64 116.94
C LYS A 233 67.44 -55.04 117.57
N THR A 234 67.95 -53.92 117.04
CA THR A 234 69.11 -53.18 117.60
C THR A 234 68.81 -52.61 118.99
N LEU A 235 67.67 -51.93 119.17
CA LEU A 235 67.23 -51.44 120.49
C LEU A 235 67.04 -52.60 121.48
N LYS A 236 66.54 -53.75 121.03
CA LYS A 236 66.38 -54.96 121.87
C LYS A 236 67.72 -55.57 122.29
N THR A 237 68.75 -55.50 121.44
CA THR A 237 70.11 -55.94 121.79
C THR A 237 70.79 -54.96 122.74
N GLU A 238 70.61 -53.64 122.56
CA GLU A 238 71.09 -52.60 123.49
C GLU A 238 70.42 -52.67 124.86
N ALA A 239 69.11 -52.91 124.91
CA ALA A 239 68.36 -53.13 126.15
C ALA A 239 68.75 -54.43 126.90
N ARG A 240 69.34 -55.40 126.18
CA ARG A 240 69.89 -56.63 126.79
C ARG A 240 71.32 -56.46 127.29
N SER A 241 72.09 -55.54 126.71
CA SER A 241 73.47 -55.24 127.11
C SER A 241 73.57 -54.19 128.23
N THR A 242 72.51 -53.40 128.46
CA THR A 242 72.37 -52.47 129.60
C THR A 242 71.86 -53.12 130.90
N LYS A 243 71.65 -54.44 130.88
CA LYS A 243 71.26 -55.26 132.06
C LYS A 243 72.35 -56.24 132.51
N GLY A 244 73.60 -56.06 132.05
CA GLY A 244 74.80 -56.70 132.61
C GLY A 244 75.58 -55.67 133.40
#